data_AF-A0AAD0T0U9-F1
#
_entry.id   AF-A0AAD0T0U9-F1
#
_cell.length_a   1.000
_cell.length_b   1.000
_cell.length_c   1.000
_cell.angle_alpha   90.00
_cell.angle_beta   90.00
_cell.angle_gamma   90.00
#
_symmetry.space_group_name_H-M   'P 1'
#
loop_
_entity.id
_entity.type
_entity.pdbx_description
1 polymer ?
#
loop_
_entity_poly.entity_id
_entity_poly.type
_entity_poly.pdbx_seq_one_letter_code
_entity_poly.pdbx_strand_id
1 'polypeptide(L)'
;MEDARVEIAKNFQVKVKAKFLSIESSDGKLDESQYSDYVSEEVSETLFGVETIESFVDEEDYHCVLLGLNKSRFRQKLKSDITNLRAENESIYKQGHNLSILKINANNNIIKKLDVYLAVLSDKYKSNVVQYKKRAKKEINIAIYSQPKFESIDKMLISELNKANVYDNNDIEKKLNIAIALKNEYLNVEGFVKRTLEVNFIYGKTNITKRYTQTGRTEQDIILDLQKELSDDLPDVFLELKI
;
A
#
# COMPACT_ATOMS: atom_id res chain seq x y z
N MET A 1 20.63 12.22 17.04
CA MET A 1 21.37 10.97 16.81
C MET A 1 20.63 10.25 15.69
N GLU A 2 21.03 10.49 14.44
CA GLU A 2 20.39 9.84 13.29
C GLU A 2 20.94 8.41 13.22
N ASP A 3 20.06 7.42 13.37
CA ASP A 3 20.41 6.01 13.42
C ASP A 3 21.15 5.62 12.13
N ALA A 4 22.34 5.02 12.21
CA ALA A 4 23.12 4.59 11.04
C ALA A 4 22.32 3.68 10.08
N ARG A 5 21.22 3.06 10.55
CA ARG A 5 20.22 2.39 9.70
C ARG A 5 19.50 3.31 8.74
N VAL A 6 19.13 4.51 9.20
CA VAL A 6 18.48 5.55 8.39
C VAL A 6 19.40 6.00 7.26
N GLU A 7 20.69 6.15 7.53
CA GLU A 7 21.66 6.53 6.51
C GLU A 7 21.87 5.43 5.46
N ILE A 8 21.89 4.16 5.88
CA ILE A 8 21.89 3.02 4.95
C ILE A 8 20.61 3.00 4.11
N ALA A 9 19.46 3.34 4.70
CA ALA A 9 18.18 3.44 4.02
C ALA A 9 18.16 4.53 2.95
N LYS A 10 18.59 5.74 3.29
CA LYS A 10 18.73 6.84 2.33
C LYS A 10 19.64 6.48 1.16
N ASN A 11 20.80 5.88 1.44
CA ASN A 11 21.74 5.47 0.40
C ASN A 11 21.20 4.36 -0.50
N PHE A 12 20.48 3.39 0.05
CA PHE A 12 19.81 2.35 -0.74
C PHE A 12 18.68 2.94 -1.59
N GLN A 13 17.88 3.82 -1.01
CA GLN A 13 16.79 4.54 -1.66
C GLN A 13 17.27 5.31 -2.90
N VAL A 14 18.41 6.03 -2.80
CA VAL A 14 19.02 6.71 -3.96
C VAL A 14 19.35 5.73 -5.09
N LYS A 15 19.89 4.54 -4.76
CA LYS A 15 20.21 3.52 -5.76
C LYS A 15 18.96 2.89 -6.39
N VAL A 16 17.90 2.68 -5.61
CA VAL A 16 16.59 2.25 -6.11
C VAL A 16 16.04 3.26 -7.12
N LYS A 17 16.04 4.56 -6.77
CA LYS A 17 15.60 5.64 -7.65
C LYS A 17 16.36 5.64 -8.97
N ALA A 18 17.69 5.61 -8.91
CA ALA A 18 18.53 5.58 -10.11
C ALA A 18 18.27 4.34 -10.98
N LYS A 19 18.06 3.16 -10.37
CA LYS A 19 17.82 1.92 -11.11
C LYS A 19 16.45 1.91 -11.79
N PHE A 20 15.41 2.40 -11.12
CA PHE A 20 14.07 2.53 -11.67
C PHE A 20 14.05 3.47 -12.89
N LEU A 21 14.62 4.69 -12.74
CA LEU A 21 14.73 5.65 -13.85
C LEU A 21 15.42 5.04 -15.07
N SER A 22 16.49 4.28 -14.85
CA SER A 22 17.18 3.57 -15.93
C SER A 22 16.32 2.49 -16.61
N ILE A 23 15.41 1.82 -15.90
CA ILE A 23 14.51 0.82 -16.47
C ILE A 23 13.41 1.52 -17.29
N GLU A 24 12.71 2.48 -16.71
CA GLU A 24 11.61 3.20 -17.39
C GLU A 24 12.08 4.07 -18.57
N SER A 25 13.29 4.64 -18.48
CA SER A 25 13.90 5.36 -19.61
C SER A 25 14.20 4.42 -20.78
N SER A 26 14.52 3.16 -20.50
CA SER A 26 14.78 2.14 -21.51
C SER A 26 13.49 1.67 -22.19
N ASP A 27 12.38 1.67 -21.43
CA ASP A 27 11.06 1.22 -21.88
C ASP A 27 10.17 2.37 -22.43
N GLY A 28 10.67 3.62 -22.43
CA GLY A 28 10.04 4.78 -23.05
C GLY A 28 8.80 5.33 -22.31
N LYS A 29 8.62 4.99 -21.03
CA LYS A 29 7.44 5.38 -20.22
C LYS A 29 7.85 6.01 -18.89
N LEU A 30 8.46 7.20 -18.92
CA LEU A 30 8.73 7.95 -17.69
C LEU A 30 7.46 8.69 -17.23
N ASP A 31 6.76 8.11 -16.26
CA ASP A 31 5.75 8.82 -15.45
C ASP A 31 6.34 9.08 -14.05
N GLU A 32 6.96 10.25 -13.89
CA GLU A 32 7.59 10.71 -12.64
C GLU A 32 6.56 10.96 -11.51
N SER A 33 5.25 10.88 -11.75
CA SER A 33 4.26 11.05 -10.68
C SER A 33 4.06 9.77 -9.85
N GLN A 34 4.25 8.59 -10.43
CA GLN A 34 4.25 7.30 -9.71
C GLN A 34 5.48 7.11 -8.81
N TYR A 35 6.48 8.00 -8.92
CA TYR A 35 7.79 7.93 -8.26
C TYR A 35 7.77 8.30 -6.77
N SER A 36 6.95 9.29 -6.37
CA SER A 36 6.94 9.81 -4.99
C SER A 36 6.43 8.77 -4.00
N ASP A 37 5.33 8.08 -4.35
CA ASP A 37 4.70 7.07 -3.48
C ASP A 37 5.48 5.75 -3.43
N TYR A 38 6.40 5.50 -4.36
CA TYR A 38 7.11 4.22 -4.45
C TYR A 38 8.33 4.09 -3.53
N VAL A 39 8.89 5.21 -3.03
CA VAL A 39 10.29 5.17 -2.56
C VAL A 39 10.56 5.89 -1.24
N SER A 40 9.68 6.74 -0.67
CA SER A 40 10.08 7.61 0.45
C SER A 40 9.79 7.17 1.89
N GLU A 41 8.97 6.16 2.16
CA GLU A 41 8.72 5.70 3.54
C GLU A 41 9.00 4.19 3.76
N GLU A 42 8.77 3.34 2.76
CA GLU A 42 8.89 1.88 2.94
C GLU A 42 10.34 1.37 3.01
N VAL A 43 11.34 2.05 2.43
CA VAL A 43 12.71 1.49 2.30
C VAL A 43 13.39 1.30 3.66
N SER A 44 13.18 2.20 4.63
CA SER A 44 13.71 2.07 5.99
C SER A 44 13.05 0.93 6.77
N GLU A 45 11.75 0.73 6.59
CA GLU A 45 10.99 -0.35 7.23
C GLU A 45 11.28 -1.72 6.60
N THR A 46 11.58 -1.74 5.30
CA THR A 46 11.83 -2.97 4.52
C THR A 46 13.31 -3.37 4.51
N LEU A 47 14.20 -2.56 5.10
CA LEU A 47 15.64 -2.81 5.11
C LEU A 47 16.00 -3.96 6.06
N PHE A 48 15.96 -5.17 5.51
CA PHE A 48 16.32 -6.39 6.22
C PHE A 48 17.80 -6.73 6.08
N GLY A 49 18.39 -7.29 7.14
CA GLY A 49 19.79 -7.72 7.13
C GLY A 49 20.80 -6.59 7.35
N VAL A 50 20.41 -5.50 8.02
CA VAL A 50 21.38 -4.53 8.55
C VAL A 50 22.04 -5.13 9.80
N GLU A 51 23.36 -5.26 9.74
CA GLU A 51 24.19 -5.92 10.74
C GLU A 51 25.25 -4.94 11.25
N THR A 52 25.60 -5.03 12.53
CA THR A 52 26.74 -4.31 13.07
C THR A 52 28.03 -4.95 12.57
N ILE A 53 28.84 -4.16 11.86
CA ILE A 53 30.18 -4.57 11.43
C ILE A 53 31.15 -4.35 12.58
N GLU A 54 31.10 -3.17 13.19
CA GLU A 54 32.03 -2.75 14.24
C GLU A 54 31.37 -1.75 15.18
N SER A 55 31.82 -1.73 16.43
CA SER A 55 31.46 -0.70 17.41
C SER A 55 32.73 -0.24 18.11
N PHE A 56 32.94 1.07 18.18
CA PHE A 56 34.12 1.67 18.79
C PHE A 56 33.75 2.94 19.55
N VAL A 57 34.63 3.38 20.45
CA VAL A 57 34.54 4.68 21.10
C VAL A 57 35.58 5.56 20.43
N ASP A 58 35.17 6.74 19.94
CA ASP A 58 36.10 7.66 19.30
C ASP A 58 36.92 8.47 20.32
N GLU A 59 37.84 9.31 19.83
CA GLU A 59 38.76 10.11 20.65
C GLU A 59 38.05 11.17 21.52
N GLU A 60 36.76 11.47 21.25
CA GLU A 60 35.92 12.40 22.00
C GLU A 60 34.88 11.68 22.88
N ASP A 61 35.10 10.39 23.19
CA ASP A 61 34.21 9.52 23.96
C ASP A 61 32.83 9.25 23.32
N TYR A 62 32.67 9.46 22.00
CA TYR A 62 31.43 9.08 21.31
C TYR A 62 31.37 7.59 21.03
N HIS A 63 30.26 6.94 21.40
CA HIS A 63 29.94 5.59 20.96
C HIS A 63 29.57 5.57 19.47
N CYS A 64 30.48 5.07 18.65
CA CYS A 64 30.32 4.92 17.21
C CYS A 64 29.97 3.46 16.84
N VAL A 65 29.02 3.30 15.91
CA VAL A 65 28.61 1.98 15.39
C VAL A 65 28.66 2.01 13.88
N LEU A 66 29.49 1.13 13.30
CA LEU A 66 29.53 0.87 11.87
C LEU A 66 28.52 -0.22 11.52
N LEU A 67 27.51 0.14 10.73
CA LEU A 67 26.50 -0.80 10.23
C LEU A 67 26.74 -1.16 8.76
N GLY A 68 26.36 -2.36 8.38
CA GLY A 68 26.47 -2.89 7.02
C GLY A 68 25.21 -3.62 6.57
N LEU A 69 24.92 -3.57 5.28
CA LEU A 69 23.83 -4.34 4.69
C LEU A 69 24.32 -5.72 4.21
N ASN A 70 23.83 -6.78 4.84
CA ASN A 70 24.03 -8.14 4.37
C ASN A 70 23.18 -8.42 3.12
N LYS A 71 23.75 -8.09 1.95
CA LYS A 71 23.07 -8.23 0.66
C LYS A 71 22.59 -9.66 0.39
N SER A 72 23.28 -10.69 0.91
CA SER A 72 22.88 -12.08 0.69
C SER A 72 21.58 -12.40 1.43
N ARG A 73 21.52 -12.10 2.74
CA ARG A 73 20.31 -12.27 3.55
C ARG A 73 19.16 -11.42 3.03
N PHE A 74 19.44 -10.19 2.62
CA PHE A 74 18.39 -9.32 2.07
C PHE A 74 17.82 -9.90 0.76
N ARG A 75 18.66 -10.35 -0.18
CA ARG A 75 18.18 -11.03 -1.40
C ARG A 75 17.34 -12.27 -1.12
N GLN A 76 17.75 -13.09 -0.15
CA GLN A 76 16.98 -14.29 0.24
C GLN A 76 15.59 -13.92 0.78
N LYS A 77 15.52 -12.89 1.64
CA LYS A 77 14.26 -12.37 2.18
C LYS A 77 13.35 -11.85 1.06
N LEU A 78 13.87 -10.98 0.18
CA LEU A 78 13.11 -10.45 -0.97
C LEU A 78 12.56 -11.58 -1.86
N LYS A 79 13.37 -12.61 -2.16
CA LYS A 79 12.92 -13.77 -2.94
C LYS A 79 11.82 -14.56 -2.21
N SER A 80 11.96 -14.77 -0.91
CA SER A 80 10.95 -15.43 -0.08
C SER A 80 9.63 -14.66 -0.10
N ASP A 81 9.69 -13.33 0.04
CA ASP A 81 8.49 -12.48 0.05
C ASP A 81 7.77 -12.51 -1.31
N ILE A 82 8.52 -12.46 -2.41
CA ILE A 82 7.97 -12.64 -3.76
C ILE A 82 7.30 -14.01 -3.91
N THR A 83 7.94 -15.09 -3.45
CA THR A 83 7.36 -16.44 -3.51
C THR A 83 6.06 -16.54 -2.71
N ASN A 84 6.02 -15.96 -1.51
CA ASN A 84 4.84 -15.96 -0.65
C ASN A 84 3.69 -15.18 -1.28
N LEU A 85 3.95 -13.97 -1.80
CA LEU A 85 2.93 -13.14 -2.48
C LEU A 85 2.36 -13.83 -3.73
N ARG A 86 3.17 -14.61 -4.46
CA ARG A 86 2.65 -15.40 -5.59
C ARG A 86 1.75 -16.53 -5.16
N ALA A 87 2.13 -17.27 -4.13
CA ALA A 87 1.31 -18.35 -3.59
C ALA A 87 -0.02 -17.79 -3.05
N GLU A 88 0.03 -16.64 -2.39
CA GLU A 88 -1.15 -15.90 -1.95
C GLU A 88 -2.04 -15.49 -3.14
N ASN A 89 -1.47 -14.91 -4.21
CA ASN A 89 -2.22 -14.53 -5.41
C ASN A 89 -2.91 -15.73 -6.06
N GLU A 90 -2.25 -16.88 -6.12
CA GLU A 90 -2.84 -18.10 -6.67
C GLU A 90 -4.02 -18.59 -5.80
N SER A 91 -3.84 -18.55 -4.47
CA SER A 91 -4.90 -18.89 -3.50
C SER A 91 -6.10 -17.95 -3.64
N ILE A 92 -5.87 -16.64 -3.67
CA ILE A 92 -6.90 -15.61 -3.85
C ILE A 92 -7.62 -15.81 -5.19
N TYR A 93 -6.88 -16.10 -6.27
CA TYR A 93 -7.48 -16.34 -7.58
C TYR A 93 -8.38 -17.58 -7.60
N LYS A 94 -8.09 -18.61 -6.80
CA LYS A 94 -8.95 -19.80 -6.71
C LYS A 94 -10.28 -19.54 -5.98
N GLN A 95 -10.39 -18.47 -5.18
CA GLN A 95 -11.60 -18.16 -4.41
C GLN A 95 -12.80 -17.70 -5.28
N GLY A 96 -12.57 -17.21 -6.51
CA GLY A 96 -13.65 -16.89 -7.44
C GLY A 96 -14.40 -15.55 -7.21
N HIS A 97 -14.09 -14.77 -6.17
CA HIS A 97 -14.68 -13.45 -5.88
C HIS A 97 -14.13 -12.29 -6.74
N ASN A 98 -15.00 -11.51 -7.40
CA ASN A 98 -14.62 -10.50 -8.39
C ASN A 98 -13.66 -9.44 -7.85
N LEU A 99 -13.92 -8.91 -6.66
CA LEU A 99 -13.13 -7.83 -6.08
C LEU A 99 -11.75 -8.30 -5.57
N SER A 100 -11.56 -9.60 -5.36
CA SER A 100 -10.26 -10.17 -5.00
C SER A 100 -9.15 -9.90 -6.02
N ILE A 101 -9.50 -9.53 -7.27
CA ILE A 101 -8.53 -9.13 -8.28
C ILE A 101 -7.77 -7.86 -7.88
N LEU A 102 -8.36 -6.98 -7.07
CA LEU A 102 -7.70 -5.79 -6.56
C LEU A 102 -6.55 -6.16 -5.61
N LYS A 103 -6.75 -7.15 -4.74
CA LYS A 103 -5.65 -7.66 -3.88
C LYS A 103 -4.54 -8.30 -4.70
N ILE A 104 -4.88 -9.07 -5.74
CA ILE A 104 -3.89 -9.63 -6.65
C ILE A 104 -3.07 -8.52 -7.33
N ASN A 105 -3.72 -7.45 -7.77
CA ASN A 105 -3.04 -6.30 -8.38
C ASN A 105 -2.14 -5.56 -7.38
N ALA A 106 -2.61 -5.35 -6.15
CA ALA A 106 -1.82 -4.76 -5.07
C ALA A 106 -0.56 -5.60 -4.77
N ASN A 107 -0.72 -6.91 -4.58
CA ASN A 107 0.39 -7.85 -4.39
C ASN A 107 1.35 -7.86 -5.58
N ASN A 108 0.85 -7.79 -6.81
CA ASN A 108 1.68 -7.70 -8.01
C ASN A 108 2.49 -6.40 -8.07
N ASN A 109 1.96 -5.28 -7.58
CA ASN A 109 2.70 -4.03 -7.47
C ASN A 109 3.83 -4.14 -6.43
N ILE A 110 3.56 -4.79 -5.29
CA ILE A 110 4.60 -5.10 -4.28
C ILE A 110 5.69 -5.98 -4.90
N ILE A 111 5.33 -7.05 -5.62
CA ILE A 111 6.31 -7.92 -6.30
C ILE A 111 7.21 -7.12 -7.25
N LYS A 112 6.65 -6.17 -8.02
CA LYS A 112 7.43 -5.29 -8.89
C LYS A 112 8.40 -4.39 -8.10
N LYS A 113 7.97 -3.83 -6.96
CA LYS A 113 8.87 -3.08 -6.05
C LYS A 113 10.05 -3.95 -5.60
N LEU A 114 9.77 -5.18 -5.15
CA LEU A 114 10.79 -6.12 -4.68
C LEU A 114 11.76 -6.54 -5.80
N ASP A 115 11.29 -6.67 -7.04
CA ASP A 115 12.15 -6.91 -8.21
C ASP A 115 13.15 -5.77 -8.45
N VAL A 116 12.71 -4.52 -8.31
CA VAL A 116 13.61 -3.34 -8.42
C VAL A 116 14.67 -3.40 -7.32
N TYR A 117 14.31 -3.77 -6.09
CA TYR A 117 15.26 -3.92 -4.99
C TYR A 117 16.29 -5.03 -5.27
N LEU A 118 15.84 -6.17 -5.81
CA LEU A 118 16.73 -7.25 -6.25
C LEU A 118 17.70 -6.80 -7.35
N ALA A 119 17.21 -6.01 -8.32
CA ALA A 119 18.05 -5.44 -9.37
C ALA A 119 19.14 -4.49 -8.82
N VAL A 120 18.83 -3.67 -7.81
CA VAL A 120 19.82 -2.83 -7.11
C VAL A 120 20.88 -3.68 -6.41
N LEU A 121 20.50 -4.84 -5.87
CA LEU A 121 21.40 -5.80 -5.25
C LEU A 121 22.18 -6.65 -6.28
N SER A 122 22.13 -6.26 -7.55
CA SER A 122 22.78 -6.94 -8.69
C SER A 122 22.34 -8.39 -8.87
N ASP A 123 21.11 -8.72 -8.46
CA ASP A 123 20.50 -10.02 -8.71
C ASP A 123 19.87 -10.04 -10.12
N LYS A 124 19.98 -11.18 -10.82
CA LYS A 124 19.38 -11.37 -12.15
C LYS A 124 17.97 -11.94 -12.09
N TYR A 125 17.42 -12.10 -10.89
CA TYR A 125 16.06 -12.57 -10.66
C TYR A 125 15.04 -11.69 -11.38
N LYS A 126 14.10 -12.33 -12.06
CA LYS A 126 12.92 -11.69 -12.63
C LYS A 126 11.70 -12.37 -12.05
N SER A 127 10.78 -11.60 -11.46
CA SER A 127 9.61 -12.22 -10.87
C SER A 127 8.69 -12.88 -11.90
N ASN A 128 8.61 -12.37 -13.12
CA ASN A 128 7.59 -12.79 -14.09
C ASN A 128 6.19 -12.78 -13.44
N VAL A 129 5.70 -11.59 -13.10
CA VAL A 129 4.35 -11.38 -12.56
C VAL A 129 3.32 -12.13 -13.40
N VAL A 130 2.56 -13.01 -12.73
CA VAL A 130 1.52 -13.81 -13.39
C VAL A 130 0.33 -12.89 -13.69
N GLN A 131 -0.06 -12.82 -14.96
CA GLN A 131 -1.29 -12.14 -15.37
C GLN A 131 -2.48 -13.09 -15.26
N TYR A 132 -3.37 -12.79 -14.33
CA TYR A 132 -4.60 -13.54 -14.14
C TYR A 132 -5.67 -13.06 -15.14
N LYS A 133 -6.42 -14.00 -15.73
CA LYS A 133 -7.50 -13.65 -16.66
C LYS A 133 -8.58 -12.84 -15.94
N LYS A 134 -9.05 -11.78 -16.61
CA LYS A 134 -10.20 -10.99 -16.16
C LYS A 134 -11.42 -11.89 -16.01
N ARG A 135 -12.17 -11.72 -14.92
CA ARG A 135 -13.43 -12.43 -14.70
C ARG A 135 -14.59 -11.71 -15.36
N ALA A 136 -15.67 -12.46 -15.61
CA ALA A 136 -16.93 -11.91 -16.09
C ALA A 136 -17.42 -10.83 -15.13
N LYS A 137 -18.10 -9.81 -15.67
CA LYS A 137 -18.61 -8.71 -14.86
C LYS A 137 -19.66 -9.21 -13.88
N LYS A 138 -19.70 -8.60 -12.69
CA LYS A 138 -20.68 -8.92 -11.64
C LYS A 138 -21.48 -7.68 -11.32
N GLU A 139 -22.79 -7.81 -11.42
CA GLU A 139 -23.75 -6.74 -11.13
C GLU A 139 -24.03 -6.69 -9.64
N ILE A 140 -23.85 -5.51 -9.05
CA ILE A 140 -24.02 -5.26 -7.62
C ILE A 140 -24.57 -3.85 -7.46
N ASN A 141 -25.62 -3.70 -6.66
CA ASN A 141 -26.15 -2.40 -6.32
C ASN A 141 -25.22 -1.74 -5.29
N ILE A 142 -24.73 -0.53 -5.58
CA ILE A 142 -23.82 0.18 -4.68
C ILE A 142 -24.55 1.39 -4.11
N ALA A 143 -24.71 1.43 -2.78
CA ALA A 143 -25.21 2.62 -2.10
C ALA A 143 -24.15 3.19 -1.18
N ILE A 144 -23.70 4.40 -1.50
CA ILE A 144 -22.78 5.16 -0.67
C ILE A 144 -23.57 6.20 0.13
N TYR A 145 -23.48 6.11 1.45
CA TYR A 145 -24.11 7.01 2.41
C TYR A 145 -23.02 7.89 3.02
N SER A 146 -22.80 9.05 2.40
CA SER A 146 -21.73 9.98 2.74
C SER A 146 -22.27 11.42 2.79
N GLN A 147 -21.55 12.29 3.50
CA GLN A 147 -21.78 13.74 3.44
C GLN A 147 -21.11 14.32 2.18
N PRO A 148 -21.62 15.42 1.58
CA PRO A 148 -21.09 15.99 0.33
C PRO A 148 -19.57 16.25 0.33
N LYS A 149 -18.98 16.57 1.48
CA LYS A 149 -17.53 16.77 1.64
C LYS A 149 -16.67 15.52 1.37
N PHE A 150 -17.25 14.33 1.27
CA PHE A 150 -16.54 13.08 0.94
C PHE A 150 -16.63 12.70 -0.54
N GLU A 151 -17.03 13.62 -1.42
CA GLU A 151 -17.16 13.33 -2.86
C GLU A 151 -15.89 12.72 -3.47
N SER A 152 -14.69 13.10 -3.01
CA SER A 152 -13.43 12.50 -3.46
C SER A 152 -13.29 11.03 -3.06
N ILE A 153 -13.71 10.68 -1.85
CA ILE A 153 -13.73 9.30 -1.34
C ILE A 153 -14.76 8.47 -2.09
N ASP A 154 -15.96 9.03 -2.33
CA ASP A 154 -17.03 8.35 -3.07
C ASP A 154 -16.58 8.01 -4.49
N LYS A 155 -15.96 8.98 -5.19
CA LYS A 155 -15.39 8.78 -6.54
C LYS A 155 -14.29 7.72 -6.54
N MET A 156 -13.42 7.72 -5.52
CA MET A 156 -12.36 6.72 -5.38
C MET A 156 -12.95 5.32 -5.19
N LEU A 157 -13.92 5.14 -4.29
CA LEU A 157 -14.61 3.87 -4.05
C LEU A 157 -15.27 3.33 -5.33
N ILE A 158 -16.00 4.19 -6.05
CA ILE A 158 -16.65 3.81 -7.31
C ILE A 158 -15.60 3.42 -8.36
N SER A 159 -14.49 4.16 -8.45
CA SER A 159 -13.39 3.85 -9.37
C SER A 159 -12.78 2.47 -9.11
N GLU A 160 -12.50 2.14 -7.85
CA GLU A 160 -11.93 0.84 -7.48
C GLU A 160 -12.91 -0.32 -7.77
N LEU A 161 -14.19 -0.17 -7.46
CA LEU A 161 -15.22 -1.17 -7.77
C LEU A 161 -15.32 -1.41 -9.29
N ASN A 162 -15.29 -0.34 -10.09
CA ASN A 162 -15.31 -0.45 -11.55
C ASN A 162 -14.07 -1.16 -12.12
N LYS A 163 -12.87 -0.91 -11.56
CA LYS A 163 -11.63 -1.63 -11.96
C LYS A 163 -11.75 -3.14 -11.77
N ALA A 164 -12.54 -3.57 -10.79
CA ALA A 164 -12.83 -4.97 -10.50
C ALA A 164 -14.01 -5.56 -11.29
N ASN A 165 -14.45 -4.89 -12.36
CA ASN A 165 -15.60 -5.30 -13.18
C ASN A 165 -16.92 -5.42 -12.39
N VAL A 166 -17.09 -4.60 -11.36
CA VAL A 166 -18.37 -4.43 -10.64
C VAL A 166 -19.04 -3.16 -11.13
N TYR A 167 -20.34 -3.23 -11.44
CA TYR A 167 -21.13 -2.06 -11.81
C TYR A 167 -22.54 -2.11 -11.22
N ASP A 168 -23.11 -0.91 -11.07
CA ASP A 168 -24.40 -0.67 -10.43
C ASP A 168 -25.56 -1.27 -11.24
N ASN A 169 -26.48 -1.95 -10.56
CA ASN A 169 -27.74 -2.45 -11.11
C ASN A 169 -28.86 -2.29 -10.07
N ASN A 170 -30.11 -2.25 -10.50
CA ASN A 170 -31.29 -2.03 -9.67
C ASN A 170 -31.70 -3.25 -8.81
N ASP A 171 -30.87 -4.29 -8.70
CA ASP A 171 -31.16 -5.49 -7.90
C ASP A 171 -30.91 -5.22 -6.41
N ILE A 172 -31.99 -5.23 -5.61
CA ILE A 172 -31.97 -4.87 -4.19
C ILE A 172 -31.31 -5.96 -3.33
N GLU A 173 -31.29 -7.22 -3.78
CA GLU A 173 -30.78 -8.34 -2.97
C GLU A 173 -29.24 -8.40 -2.89
N LYS A 174 -28.54 -7.79 -3.85
CA LYS A 174 -27.07 -7.74 -3.92
C LYS A 174 -26.55 -6.33 -3.69
N LYS A 175 -26.93 -5.76 -2.55
CA LYS A 175 -26.57 -4.39 -2.20
C LYS A 175 -25.32 -4.31 -1.34
N LEU A 176 -24.28 -3.66 -1.85
CA LEU A 176 -23.13 -3.19 -1.07
C LEU A 176 -23.47 -1.80 -0.53
N ASN A 177 -23.67 -1.70 0.78
CA ASN A 177 -23.84 -0.40 1.44
C ASN A 177 -22.50 0.04 2.01
N ILE A 178 -22.09 1.27 1.68
CA ILE A 178 -20.87 1.89 2.21
C ILE A 178 -21.31 3.15 2.95
N ALA A 179 -21.11 3.19 4.26
CA ALA A 179 -21.42 4.36 5.07
C ALA A 179 -20.12 5.04 5.53
N ILE A 180 -20.03 6.36 5.32
CA ILE A 180 -18.85 7.15 5.64
C ILE A 180 -19.24 8.22 6.65
N ALA A 181 -18.53 8.23 7.79
CA ALA A 181 -18.72 9.21 8.85
C ALA A 181 -17.39 9.76 9.33
N LEU A 182 -17.37 11.03 9.73
CA LEU A 182 -16.22 11.66 10.36
C LEU A 182 -16.58 12.07 11.78
N LYS A 183 -15.91 11.45 12.75
CA LYS A 183 -16.10 11.69 14.18
C LYS A 183 -15.06 12.68 14.68
N ASN A 184 -15.49 13.61 15.52
CA ASN A 184 -14.58 14.54 16.18
C ASN A 184 -14.01 13.87 17.42
N GLU A 185 -12.70 13.96 17.59
CA GLU A 185 -12.04 13.59 18.82
C GLU A 185 -11.45 14.85 19.46
N TYR A 186 -11.75 15.04 20.76
CA TYR A 186 -11.23 16.18 21.50
C TYR A 186 -9.73 16.00 21.73
N LEU A 187 -8.95 17.03 21.40
CA LEU A 187 -7.54 17.17 21.76
C LEU A 187 -7.37 18.28 22.78
N ASN A 188 -6.48 18.08 23.74
CA ASN A 188 -6.04 19.12 24.68
C ASN A 188 -4.86 19.93 24.11
N VAL A 189 -4.84 20.16 22.79
CA VAL A 189 -3.78 20.92 22.10
C VAL A 189 -4.43 22.00 21.24
N GLU A 190 -4.14 23.26 21.56
CA GLU A 190 -4.71 24.41 20.87
C GLU A 190 -4.25 24.46 19.40
N GLY A 191 -5.20 24.73 18.49
CA GLY A 191 -4.92 24.84 17.05
C GLY A 191 -4.87 23.53 16.26
N PHE A 192 -5.06 22.37 16.89
CA PHE A 192 -5.12 21.07 16.22
C PHE A 192 -6.49 20.43 16.34
N VAL A 193 -6.94 19.80 15.25
CA VAL A 193 -8.19 19.04 15.22
C VAL A 193 -7.86 17.58 14.95
N LYS A 194 -8.41 16.68 15.77
CA LYS A 194 -8.35 15.23 15.54
C LYS A 194 -9.69 14.75 15.01
N ARG A 195 -9.65 14.02 13.90
CA ARG A 195 -10.84 13.43 13.30
C ARG A 195 -10.59 11.96 13.04
N THR A 196 -11.66 11.19 13.16
CA THR A 196 -11.66 9.77 12.84
C THR A 196 -12.67 9.50 11.75
N LEU A 197 -12.19 9.05 10.59
CA LEU A 197 -13.02 8.53 9.52
C LEU A 197 -13.43 7.11 9.87
N GLU A 198 -14.73 6.87 9.91
CA GLU A 198 -15.30 5.53 10.03
C GLU A 198 -15.97 5.19 8.70
N VAL A 199 -15.50 4.12 8.07
CA VAL A 199 -16.06 3.59 6.83
C VAL A 199 -16.59 2.20 7.10
N ASN A 200 -17.89 2.00 6.87
CA ASN A 200 -18.56 0.72 7.10
C ASN A 200 -19.03 0.13 5.77
N PHE A 201 -18.57 -1.09 5.48
CA PHE A 201 -18.92 -1.87 4.30
C PHE A 201 -19.85 -3.02 4.71
N ILE A 202 -21.07 -3.02 4.18
CA ILE A 202 -22.09 -4.03 4.48
C ILE A 202 -22.52 -4.73 3.20
N TYR A 203 -22.27 -6.05 3.13
CA TYR A 203 -22.72 -6.90 2.03
C TYR A 203 -23.27 -8.22 2.57
N GLY A 204 -24.58 -8.46 2.35
CA GLY A 204 -25.27 -9.61 2.92
C GLY A 204 -25.17 -9.63 4.45
N LYS A 205 -24.52 -10.65 5.01
CA LYS A 205 -24.27 -10.80 6.46
C LYS A 205 -22.90 -10.25 6.91
N THR A 206 -22.04 -9.87 5.96
CA THR A 206 -20.70 -9.39 6.24
C THR A 206 -20.74 -7.90 6.51
N ASN A 207 -20.13 -7.47 7.61
CA ASN A 207 -19.98 -6.08 8.01
C ASN A 207 -18.51 -5.84 8.38
N ILE A 208 -17.85 -4.95 7.65
CA ILE A 208 -16.46 -4.57 7.88
C ILE A 208 -16.43 -3.08 8.19
N THR A 209 -15.91 -2.73 9.35
CA THR A 209 -15.73 -1.33 9.74
C THR A 209 -14.24 -1.00 9.78
N LYS A 210 -13.84 -0.01 8.99
CA LYS A 210 -12.49 0.57 9.01
C LYS A 210 -12.52 1.92 9.70
N ARG A 211 -11.47 2.19 10.49
CA ARG A 211 -11.31 3.43 11.25
C ARG A 211 -9.93 3.99 11.02
N TYR A 212 -9.88 5.22 10.57
CA TYR A 212 -8.65 5.94 10.26
C TYR A 212 -8.68 7.24 11.06
N THR A 213 -7.63 7.51 11.80
CA THR A 213 -7.60 8.62 12.76
C THR A 213 -6.44 9.52 12.43
N GLN A 214 -6.76 10.77 12.07
CA GLN A 214 -5.76 11.73 11.64
C GLN A 214 -5.91 13.06 12.39
N THR A 215 -4.76 13.70 12.60
CA THR A 215 -4.66 15.04 13.16
C THR A 215 -4.15 15.98 12.09
N GLY A 216 -4.81 17.12 11.92
CA GLY A 216 -4.41 18.07 10.90
C GLY A 216 -4.82 19.50 11.24
N ARG A 217 -4.28 20.42 10.44
CA ARG A 217 -4.59 21.86 10.54
C ARG A 217 -5.91 22.20 9.89
N THR A 218 -6.29 21.48 8.83
CA THR A 218 -7.58 21.64 8.15
C THR A 218 -8.31 20.30 8.03
N GLU A 219 -9.64 20.35 7.95
CA GLU A 219 -10.46 19.16 7.72
C GLU A 219 -10.18 18.53 6.34
N GLN A 220 -9.79 19.34 5.36
CA GLN A 220 -9.50 18.86 4.01
C GLN A 220 -8.19 18.06 3.94
N ASP A 221 -7.13 18.52 4.61
CA ASP A 221 -5.86 17.79 4.68
C ASP A 221 -6.08 16.43 5.35
N ILE A 222 -6.84 16.42 6.44
CA ILE A 222 -7.23 15.20 7.15
C ILE A 222 -7.98 14.27 6.18
N ILE A 223 -8.96 14.75 5.42
CA ILE A 223 -9.71 13.93 4.46
C ILE A 223 -8.79 13.31 3.39
N LEU A 224 -7.80 14.05 2.90
CA LEU A 224 -6.86 13.54 1.89
C LEU A 224 -5.97 12.43 2.44
N ASP A 225 -5.42 12.61 3.65
CA ASP A 225 -4.59 11.59 4.31
C ASP A 225 -5.40 10.32 4.59
N LEU A 226 -6.63 10.49 5.10
CA LEU A 226 -7.56 9.38 5.35
C LEU A 226 -7.96 8.67 4.06
N GLN A 227 -8.11 9.41 2.95
CA GLN A 227 -8.42 8.83 1.64
C GLN A 227 -7.27 7.93 1.16
N LYS A 228 -6.01 8.33 1.37
CA LYS A 228 -4.84 7.52 1.02
C LYS A 228 -4.82 6.21 1.82
N GLU A 229 -4.98 6.29 3.14
CA GLU A 229 -5.02 5.09 4.01
C GLU A 229 -6.16 4.13 3.63
N LEU A 230 -7.35 4.68 3.36
CA LEU A 230 -8.48 3.87 2.89
C LEU A 230 -8.15 3.17 1.57
N SER A 231 -7.55 3.89 0.61
CA SER A 231 -7.18 3.33 -0.70
C SER A 231 -6.25 2.12 -0.57
N ASP A 232 -5.29 2.17 0.34
CA ASP A 232 -4.33 1.08 0.56
C ASP A 232 -5.00 -0.15 1.20
N ASP A 233 -6.01 0.07 2.03
CA ASP A 233 -6.77 -0.98 2.74
C ASP A 233 -7.89 -1.63 1.91
N LEU A 234 -8.42 -0.93 0.90
CA LEU A 234 -9.54 -1.40 0.09
C LEU A 234 -9.37 -2.82 -0.49
N PRO A 235 -8.21 -3.20 -1.05
CA PRO A 235 -8.01 -4.54 -1.59
C PRO A 235 -8.29 -5.66 -0.56
N ASP A 236 -7.91 -5.44 0.70
CA ASP A 236 -8.13 -6.41 1.78
C ASP A 236 -9.59 -6.42 2.25
N VAL A 237 -10.20 -5.24 2.42
CA VAL A 237 -11.64 -5.12 2.72
C VAL A 237 -12.46 -5.89 1.69
N PHE A 238 -12.16 -5.69 0.41
CA PHE A 238 -12.87 -6.31 -0.68
C PHE A 238 -12.66 -7.82 -0.78
N LEU A 239 -11.47 -8.31 -0.43
CA LEU A 239 -11.22 -9.74 -0.29
C LEU A 239 -12.10 -10.35 0.80
N GLU A 240 -12.21 -9.68 1.94
CA GLU A 240 -13.04 -10.14 3.08
C GLU A 240 -14.54 -10.09 2.78
N LEU A 241 -15.02 -9.13 1.98
CA LEU A 241 -16.43 -9.05 1.56
C LEU A 241 -16.86 -10.25 0.69
N LYS A 242 -15.91 -11.00 0.10
CA LYS A 242 -16.17 -12.18 -0.76
C LYS A 242 -17.11 -11.89 -1.93
N ILE A 243 -16.98 -10.68 -2.49
CA ILE A 243 -17.71 -10.20 -3.66
C ILE A 243 -16.95 -10.55 -4.93
#